data_AF-E3N5K6-F1
#
_entry.id   AF-E3N5K6-F1
#
_cell.length_a   1.000
_cell.length_b   1.000
_cell.length_c   1.000
_cell.angle_alpha   90.00
_cell.angle_beta   90.00
_cell.angle_gamma   90.00
#
_symmetry.space_group_name_H-M   'P 1'
#
loop_
_entity.id
_entity.type
_entity.pdbx_description
1 polymer ?
#
loop_
_entity_poly.entity_id
_entity_poly.type
_entity_poly.pdbx_seq_one_letter_code
_entity_poly.pdbx_strand_id
1 'polypeptide(L)'
;MFIALLILFTLLNISDAAFRYENRTLTCQTDNGVDKCVLTAPDSKLQNLNLEINCRREPADEKNSQSKKMRLACPIRCPKDYEVHVLNKIPSSNRKCTKYYTYGKYQAENEWYIWMLEPCISTISTHCRYPEEVLTFSV
;
A
#
# COMPACT_ATOMS: atom_id res chain seq x y z
N MET A 1 13.63 43.90 33.27
CA MET A 1 14.09 42.50 33.18
C MET A 1 12.89 41.55 33.22
N PHE A 2 11.99 41.57 32.22
CA PHE A 2 10.85 40.63 32.15
C PHE A 2 10.30 40.40 30.72
N ILE A 3 10.74 41.15 29.71
CA ILE A 3 10.15 41.10 28.36
C ILE A 3 10.79 39.99 27.49
N ALA A 4 11.99 39.51 27.83
CA ALA A 4 12.71 38.52 27.04
C ALA A 4 12.21 37.07 27.20
N LEU A 5 11.34 36.78 28.18
CA LEU A 5 10.84 35.42 28.44
C LEU A 5 9.54 35.08 27.68
N LEU A 6 8.85 36.08 27.11
CA LEU A 6 7.58 35.87 26.39
C LEU A 6 7.76 35.61 24.88
N ILE A 7 8.95 35.86 24.32
CA ILE A 7 9.21 35.70 22.88
C ILE A 7 9.77 34.30 22.56
N LEU A 8 10.11 33.47 23.55
CA LEU A 8 10.51 32.08 23.30
C LEU A 8 9.32 31.11 23.18
N PHE A 9 8.10 31.57 23.44
CA PHE A 9 6.86 30.80 23.30
C PHE A 9 6.11 31.09 21.98
N THR A 10 6.74 31.73 20.99
CA THR A 10 6.16 31.79 19.65
C THR A 10 6.30 30.43 18.97
N LEU A 11 5.30 29.61 19.22
CA LEU A 11 4.65 28.74 18.26
C LEU A 11 5.60 27.76 17.56
N LEU A 12 6.00 26.72 18.30
CA LEU A 12 6.02 25.39 17.69
C LEU A 12 4.58 25.09 17.24
N ASN A 13 4.19 25.59 16.07
CA ASN A 13 3.05 25.07 15.33
C ASN A 13 3.43 23.65 14.93
N ILE A 14 3.26 22.72 15.86
CA ILE A 14 3.16 21.31 15.55
C ILE A 14 1.82 21.20 14.85
N SER A 15 1.81 21.45 13.55
CA SER A 15 0.72 20.99 12.70
C SER A 15 0.81 19.46 12.75
N ASP A 16 0.08 18.85 13.68
CA ASP A 16 -0.17 17.42 13.61
C ASP A 16 -0.96 17.22 12.32
N ALA A 17 -0.26 16.81 11.26
CA ALA A 17 -0.92 16.50 10.01
C ALA A 17 -1.90 15.36 10.31
N ALA A 18 -3.19 15.64 10.21
CA ALA A 18 -4.20 14.61 10.38
C ALA A 18 -4.19 13.70 9.14
N PHE A 19 -4.32 12.39 9.34
CA PHE A 19 -4.28 11.41 8.26
C PHE A 19 -5.50 10.50 8.33
N ARG A 20 -6.09 10.23 7.16
CA ARG A 20 -7.10 9.19 6.99
C ARG A 20 -6.45 7.96 6.39
N TYR A 21 -6.77 6.80 6.95
CA TYR A 21 -6.34 5.50 6.42
C TYR A 21 -7.52 4.82 5.75
N GLU A 22 -7.32 4.32 4.52
CA GLU A 22 -8.29 3.49 3.82
C GLU A 22 -7.77 2.06 3.72
N ASN A 23 -8.50 1.12 4.29
CA ASN A 23 -8.12 -0.28 4.34
C ASN A 23 -8.38 -0.96 2.99
N ARG A 24 -7.45 -1.80 2.56
CA ARG A 24 -7.57 -2.61 1.34
C ARG A 24 -7.06 -4.00 1.55
N THR A 25 -7.76 -4.97 1.00
CA THR A 25 -7.40 -6.37 1.05
C THR A 25 -7.33 -6.92 -0.36
N LEU A 26 -6.13 -7.32 -0.76
CA LEU A 26 -5.88 -8.03 -2.01
C LEU A 26 -5.91 -9.53 -1.73
N THR A 27 -6.85 -10.26 -2.30
CA THR A 27 -6.94 -11.72 -2.20
C THR A 27 -6.65 -12.34 -3.55
N CYS A 28 -5.54 -13.08 -3.64
CA CYS A 28 -5.12 -13.76 -4.86
C CYS A 28 -4.99 -15.26 -4.65
N GLN A 29 -5.34 -16.02 -5.69
CA GLN A 29 -5.14 -17.46 -5.81
C GLN A 29 -4.70 -17.80 -7.23
N THR A 30 -3.82 -18.78 -7.36
CA THR A 30 -3.39 -19.31 -8.66
C THR A 30 -3.93 -20.73 -8.80
N ASP A 31 -4.68 -20.98 -9.86
CA ASP A 31 -5.24 -22.28 -10.19
C ASP A 31 -4.87 -22.64 -11.64
N ASN A 32 -4.14 -23.75 -11.82
CA ASN A 32 -3.64 -24.20 -13.12
C ASN A 32 -2.91 -23.11 -13.95
N GLY A 33 -2.14 -22.25 -13.28
CA GLY A 33 -1.40 -21.16 -13.90
C GLY A 33 -2.24 -19.91 -14.22
N VAL A 34 -3.53 -19.92 -13.89
CA VAL A 34 -4.43 -18.77 -14.01
C VAL A 34 -4.52 -18.07 -12.66
N ASP A 35 -4.18 -16.79 -12.63
CA ASP A 35 -4.27 -15.96 -11.42
C ASP A 35 -5.66 -15.33 -11.30
N LYS A 36 -6.32 -15.53 -10.16
CA LYS A 36 -7.58 -14.89 -9.80
C LYS A 36 -7.34 -14.01 -8.60
N CYS A 37 -7.57 -12.71 -8.76
CA CYS A 37 -7.35 -11.71 -7.72
C CYS A 37 -8.55 -10.79 -7.56
N VAL A 38 -8.86 -10.48 -6.31
CA VAL A 38 -9.93 -9.55 -5.93
C VAL A 38 -9.36 -8.51 -4.97
N LEU A 39 -9.70 -7.24 -5.19
CA LEU A 39 -9.37 -6.15 -4.29
C LEU A 39 -10.64 -5.67 -3.59
N THR A 40 -10.63 -5.72 -2.26
CA THR A 40 -11.72 -5.23 -1.40
C THR A 40 -11.28 -3.97 -0.67
N ALA A 41 -12.14 -2.94 -0.61
CA ALA A 41 -11.84 -1.67 0.06
C ALA A 41 -13.06 -1.15 0.88
N PRO A 42 -13.30 -1.69 2.09
CA PRO A 42 -14.54 -1.45 2.84
C PRO A 42 -14.72 0.00 3.31
N ASP A 43 -13.63 0.68 3.66
CA ASP A 43 -13.67 2.02 4.27
C ASP A 43 -13.52 3.17 3.25
N SER A 44 -13.44 2.83 1.96
CA SER A 44 -13.27 3.84 0.93
C SER A 44 -14.62 4.49 0.60
N LYS A 45 -14.61 5.79 0.26
CA LYS A 45 -15.76 6.45 -0.40
C LYS A 45 -16.14 5.77 -1.73
N LEU A 46 -15.36 4.78 -2.17
CA LEU A 46 -15.62 3.88 -3.28
C LEU A 46 -16.44 2.66 -2.78
N GLN A 47 -17.65 2.91 -2.28
CA GLN A 47 -18.47 1.92 -1.54
C GLN A 47 -18.94 0.68 -2.34
N ASN A 48 -18.52 0.46 -3.59
CA ASN A 48 -19.04 -0.61 -4.45
C ASN A 48 -18.00 -1.23 -5.36
N LEU A 49 -16.82 -1.55 -4.83
CA LEU A 49 -15.71 -2.01 -5.65
C LEU A 49 -15.27 -3.41 -5.22
N ASN A 50 -16.08 -4.42 -5.59
CA ASN A 50 -15.52 -5.68 -6.08
C ASN A 50 -14.86 -5.36 -7.43
N LEU A 51 -13.71 -4.68 -7.37
CA LEU A 51 -12.95 -4.34 -8.55
C LEU A 51 -12.31 -5.61 -9.06
N GLU A 52 -12.77 -6.07 -10.21
CA GLU A 52 -11.92 -6.90 -11.05
C GLU A 52 -10.66 -6.07 -11.35
N ILE A 53 -9.53 -6.51 -10.79
CA ILE A 53 -8.24 -5.88 -10.98
C ILE A 53 -7.43 -6.70 -11.97
N ASN A 54 -6.76 -6.01 -12.89
CA ASN A 54 -5.89 -6.69 -13.85
C ASN A 54 -4.50 -6.85 -13.23
N CYS A 55 -4.25 -8.01 -12.62
CA CYS A 55 -2.91 -8.39 -12.19
C CYS A 55 -2.11 -8.94 -13.38
N ARG A 56 -0.80 -8.68 -13.40
CA ARG A 56 0.09 -9.17 -14.45
C ARG A 56 1.27 -9.94 -13.89
N ARG A 57 1.77 -10.91 -14.65
CA ARG A 57 3.05 -11.54 -14.37
C ARG A 57 4.17 -10.77 -15.06
N GLU A 58 5.21 -10.46 -14.31
CA GLU A 58 6.38 -9.72 -14.78
C GLU A 58 7.67 -10.29 -14.16
N PRO A 59 8.86 -10.04 -14.75
CA PRO A 59 10.12 -10.44 -14.14
C PRO A 59 10.29 -9.85 -12.74
N ALA A 60 10.77 -10.65 -11.79
CA ALA A 60 10.97 -10.20 -10.42
C ALA A 60 12.12 -9.20 -10.28
N ASP A 61 13.11 -9.32 -11.16
CA ASP A 61 14.29 -8.44 -11.25
C ASP A 61 14.27 -7.73 -12.61
N GLU A 62 13.98 -6.44 -12.58
CA GLU A 62 13.92 -5.58 -13.78
C GLU A 62 15.28 -5.42 -14.46
N LYS A 63 16.39 -5.57 -13.70
CA LYS A 63 17.75 -5.43 -14.24
C LYS A 63 18.27 -6.72 -14.88
N ASN A 64 17.58 -7.84 -14.63
CA ASN A 64 18.01 -9.14 -15.08
C ASN A 64 16.87 -9.84 -15.80
N SER A 65 16.71 -9.53 -17.09
CA SER A 65 15.74 -10.15 -18.00
C SER A 65 15.95 -11.67 -18.16
N GLN A 66 17.07 -12.22 -17.67
CA GLN A 66 17.33 -13.66 -17.59
C GLN A 66 16.86 -14.29 -16.27
N SER A 67 16.33 -13.50 -15.32
CA SER A 67 15.76 -14.04 -14.09
C SER A 67 14.50 -14.85 -14.42
N LYS A 68 14.55 -16.16 -14.20
CA LYS A 68 13.41 -17.07 -14.41
C LYS A 68 12.25 -16.84 -13.44
N LYS A 69 12.40 -15.95 -12.45
CA LYS A 69 11.39 -15.73 -11.41
C LYS A 69 10.41 -14.67 -11.89
N MET A 70 9.17 -15.08 -12.12
CA MET A 70 8.06 -14.19 -12.40
C MET A 70 7.35 -13.83 -11.09
N ARG A 71 7.05 -12.55 -10.89
CA ARG A 71 6.18 -12.05 -9.82
C ARG A 71 4.80 -11.73 -10.37
N LEU A 72 3.77 -12.04 -9.59
CA LEU A 72 2.42 -11.53 -9.81
C LEU A 72 2.35 -10.13 -9.21
N ALA A 73 2.04 -9.13 -10.03
CA ALA A 73 1.90 -7.74 -9.62
C ALA A 73 0.46 -7.27 -9.80
N CYS A 74 -0.14 -6.76 -8.73
CA CYS A 74 -1.53 -6.36 -8.66
C CYS A 74 -1.66 -4.90 -8.24
N PRO A 75 -2.42 -4.07 -8.97
CA PRO A 75 -2.72 -2.71 -8.55
C PRO A 75 -3.61 -2.74 -7.30
N ILE A 76 -3.30 -1.90 -6.31
CA ILE A 76 -4.15 -1.72 -5.11
C ILE A 76 -4.95 -0.43 -5.14
N ARG A 77 -5.03 0.25 -6.30
CA ARG A 77 -5.79 1.48 -6.53
C ARG A 77 -5.42 2.61 -5.57
N CYS A 78 -4.16 2.65 -5.16
CA CYS A 78 -3.64 3.70 -4.30
C CYS A 78 -2.86 4.67 -5.17
N PRO A 79 -3.27 5.94 -5.27
CA PRO A 79 -2.51 6.91 -6.03
C PRO A 79 -1.07 6.97 -5.54
N LYS A 80 -0.12 7.12 -6.47
CA LYS A 80 1.32 7.13 -6.15
C LYS A 80 1.72 8.24 -5.17
N ASP A 81 0.98 9.34 -5.14
CA ASP A 81 1.25 10.52 -4.31
C ASP A 81 0.96 10.27 -2.83
N TYR A 82 0.31 9.15 -2.50
CA TYR A 82 -0.01 8.73 -1.14
C TYR A 82 0.84 7.55 -0.70
N GLU A 83 0.92 7.33 0.61
CA GLU A 83 1.71 6.24 1.17
C GLU A 83 0.89 4.96 1.33
N VAL A 84 1.50 3.82 1.02
CA VAL A 84 0.92 2.49 1.26
C VAL A 84 1.67 1.76 2.36
N HIS A 85 0.95 1.23 3.33
CA HIS A 85 1.50 0.34 4.35
C HIS A 85 0.98 -1.08 4.15
N VAL A 86 1.88 -2.06 4.04
CA VAL A 86 1.52 -3.49 4.06
C VAL A 86 1.42 -3.92 5.52
N LEU A 87 0.21 -4.25 5.96
CA LEU A 87 -0.10 -4.59 7.34
C LEU A 87 0.24 -6.04 7.66
N ASN A 88 -0.35 -6.97 6.90
CA ASN A 88 -0.24 -8.39 7.13
C ASN A 88 -0.45 -9.18 5.85
N LYS A 89 0.04 -10.42 5.89
CA LYS A 89 -0.19 -11.46 4.91
C LYS A 89 -0.96 -12.58 5.60
N ILE A 90 -1.90 -13.21 4.91
CA ILE A 90 -2.66 -14.36 5.41
C ILE A 90 -2.36 -15.57 4.50
N PRO A 91 -1.89 -16.72 5.04
CA PRO A 91 -1.50 -16.93 6.43
C PRO A 91 -0.22 -16.13 6.79
N SER A 92 -0.16 -15.66 8.04
CA SER A 92 0.96 -14.87 8.57
C SER A 92 2.17 -15.73 8.91
N SER A 93 1.93 -16.98 9.33
CA SER A 93 2.97 -17.95 9.63
C SER A 93 3.27 -18.82 8.41
N ASN A 94 4.17 -18.36 7.56
CA ASN A 94 4.80 -19.21 6.55
C ASN A 94 6.28 -18.83 6.43
N ARG A 95 7.18 -19.70 6.92
CA ARG A 95 8.63 -19.45 6.94
C ARG A 95 9.23 -19.30 5.53
N LYS A 96 8.55 -19.75 4.48
CA LYS A 96 8.99 -19.58 3.09
C LYS A 96 8.62 -18.19 2.54
N CYS A 97 7.71 -17.46 3.18
CA CYS A 97 7.14 -16.23 2.67
C CYS A 97 7.52 -15.02 3.54
N THR A 98 8.66 -14.42 3.22
CA THR A 98 9.19 -13.24 3.93
C THR A 98 8.86 -11.96 3.16
N LYS A 99 8.40 -10.93 3.89
CA LYS A 99 8.18 -9.57 3.38
C LYS A 99 9.47 -9.03 2.74
N TYR A 100 9.35 -8.31 1.64
CA TYR A 100 10.41 -7.77 0.78
C TYR A 100 11.23 -8.80 -0.02
N TYR A 101 11.22 -10.08 0.37
CA TYR A 101 11.90 -11.14 -0.40
C TYR A 101 10.95 -11.91 -1.32
N THR A 102 9.72 -12.16 -0.86
CA THR A 102 8.73 -12.98 -1.59
C THR A 102 7.45 -12.24 -1.89
N TYR A 103 7.22 -11.12 -1.22
CA TYR A 103 6.13 -10.22 -1.51
C TYR A 103 6.48 -8.82 -1.02
N GLY A 104 5.87 -7.80 -1.58
CA GLY A 104 6.10 -6.43 -1.18
C GLY A 104 5.21 -5.46 -1.91
N LYS A 105 5.63 -4.19 -1.88
CA LYS A 105 4.99 -3.11 -2.60
C LYS A 105 6.01 -2.40 -3.48
N TYR A 106 5.58 -1.86 -4.61
CA TYR A 106 6.36 -0.90 -5.39
C TYR A 106 5.41 0.12 -6.02
N GLN A 107 5.96 1.25 -6.46
CA GLN A 107 5.23 2.27 -7.22
C GLN A 107 5.49 2.10 -8.71
N ALA A 108 4.45 2.19 -9.53
CA ALA A 108 4.59 2.31 -10.99
C ALA A 108 3.61 3.34 -11.53
N GLU A 109 4.01 4.05 -12.59
CA GLU A 109 3.31 5.11 -13.32
C GLU A 109 2.42 6.04 -12.47
N ASN A 110 1.24 5.56 -12.05
CA ASN A 110 0.20 6.32 -11.35
C ASN A 110 -0.32 5.68 -10.05
N GLU A 111 0.05 4.44 -9.75
CA GLU A 111 -0.48 3.74 -8.57
C GLU A 111 0.51 2.77 -7.93
N TRP A 112 0.20 2.40 -6.69
CA TRP A 112 0.93 1.36 -5.98
C TRP A 112 0.49 -0.03 -6.39
N TYR A 113 1.47 -0.92 -6.43
CA TYR A 113 1.31 -2.33 -6.69
C TYR A 113 1.74 -3.16 -5.48
N ILE A 114 1.05 -4.26 -5.27
CA ILE A 114 1.52 -5.36 -4.44
C ILE A 114 2.03 -6.45 -5.35
N TRP A 115 3.23 -6.94 -5.06
CA TRP A 115 3.83 -8.04 -5.79
C TRP A 115 4.02 -9.26 -4.90
N MET A 116 3.91 -10.45 -5.49
CA MET A 116 4.07 -11.73 -4.83
C MET A 116 4.80 -12.72 -5.75
N LEU A 117 5.68 -13.54 -5.18
CA LEU A 117 6.30 -14.68 -5.84
C LEU A 117 5.58 -15.96 -5.46
N GLU A 118 5.56 -16.96 -6.34
CA GLU A 118 5.20 -18.32 -5.96
C GLU A 118 6.23 -18.93 -5.00
N PRO A 119 5.80 -19.78 -4.04
CA PRO A 119 4.43 -20.22 -3.76
C PRO A 119 3.69 -19.31 -2.74
N CYS A 120 4.06 -18.04 -2.66
CA CYS A 120 3.61 -17.09 -1.63
C CYS A 120 2.45 -16.18 -2.06
N ILE A 121 1.84 -16.44 -3.22
CA ILE A 121 0.60 -15.79 -3.66
C ILE A 121 -0.47 -16.07 -2.61
N SER A 122 -1.06 -15.00 -2.05
CA SER A 122 -2.01 -15.12 -0.95
C SER A 122 -2.84 -13.86 -0.75
N THR A 123 -3.50 -13.75 0.40
CA THR A 123 -4.17 -12.51 0.81
C THR A 123 -3.18 -11.56 1.50
N ILE A 124 -3.22 -10.28 1.14
CA ILE A 124 -2.42 -9.20 1.71
C ILE A 124 -3.33 -8.03 2.07
N SER A 125 -3.26 -7.56 3.32
CA SER A 125 -3.96 -6.34 3.74
C SER A 125 -3.00 -5.16 3.76
N THR A 126 -3.50 -4.02 3.31
CA THR A 126 -2.75 -2.78 3.18
C THR A 126 -3.61 -1.60 3.63
N HIS A 127 -2.99 -0.50 4.05
CA HIS A 127 -3.65 0.79 4.23
C HIS A 127 -3.07 1.81 3.25
N CYS A 128 -3.94 2.61 2.66
CA CYS A 128 -3.59 3.84 1.95
C CYS A 128 -3.75 5.04 2.87
N ARG A 129 -2.66 5.77 3.06
CA ARG A 129 -2.60 6.94 3.94
C ARG A 129 -2.80 8.21 3.13
N TYR A 130 -3.93 8.87 3.37
CA TYR A 130 -4.25 10.16 2.79
C TYR A 130 -4.02 11.26 3.82
N PRO A 131 -3.45 12.41 3.42
CA PRO A 131 -3.55 13.60 4.23
C PRO A 131 -5.04 13.97 4.35
N GLU A 132 -5.46 14.32 5.55
CA GLU A 132 -6.73 15.00 5.72
C GLU A 132 -6.57 16.42 5.16
N GLU A 133 -7.60 16.94 4.47
CA GLU A 133 -7.58 18.35 4.06
C GLU A 133 -7.33 19.18 5.31
N VAL A 134 -6.26 19.98 5.31
CA VAL A 134 -5.95 20.85 6.44
C VAL A 134 -7.16 21.77 6.60
N LEU A 135 -7.93 21.59 7.68
CA LEU A 135 -8.89 22.58 8.12
C LEU A 135 -8.08 23.81 8.52
N THR A 136 -7.81 24.68 7.55
CA THR A 136 -7.25 26.00 7.83
C THR A 136 -8.33 26.77 8.56
N PHE A 137 -8.29 26.76 9.89
CA PHE A 137 -8.98 27.73 10.70
C PHE A 137 -8.31 29.08 10.43
N SER A 138 -8.82 29.82 9.45
CA SER A 138 -8.53 31.23 9.29
C SER A 138 -9.14 31.95 10.50
N VAL A 139 -8.29 32.31 11.46
CA VAL A 139 -8.60 33.22 12.58
C VAL A 139 -8.46 34.65 12.10
#